data_AF-A0A8T3AW79-F1
#
_entry.id   AF-A0A8T3AW79-F1
#
_cell.length_a   1.000
_cell.length_b   1.000
_cell.length_c   1.000
_cell.angle_alpha   90.00
_cell.angle_beta   90.00
_cell.angle_gamma   90.00
#
_symmetry.space_group_name_H-M   'P 1'
#
loop_
_entity.id
_entity.type
_entity.pdbx_description
1 polymer ?
#
loop_
_entity_poly.entity_id
_entity_poly.type
_entity_poly.pdbx_seq_one_letter_code
_entity_poly.pdbx_strand_id
1 'polypeptide(L)'
;MEYIPHVNFLPPNFNQALPGPFPFKHLPDYNGEVFLHDPNKKQWAVRYIFSKRPALSGGWGKFAVGNNLESDDVCIFELIKKKHMKVHIFRVLEDIKPLLRPGRVKDLVANAEANENFKALIDY
;
A
#
# COMPACT_ATOMS: atom_id res chain seq x y z
N MET A 1 19.26 -0.75 22.95
CA MET A 1 18.78 -1.77 22.01
C MET A 1 17.94 -1.06 20.97
N GLU A 2 18.46 -0.88 19.77
CA GLU A 2 17.72 -0.20 18.70
C GLU A 2 16.73 -1.19 18.08
N TYR A 3 15.44 -0.91 18.25
CA TYR A 3 14.39 -1.59 17.51
C TYR A 3 14.36 -0.99 16.11
N ILE A 4 14.98 -1.69 15.15
CA ILE A 4 14.87 -1.36 13.73
C ILE A 4 13.51 -1.91 13.28
N PRO A 5 12.52 -1.07 12.92
CA PRO A 5 11.27 -1.57 12.38
C PRO A 5 11.57 -2.32 11.09
N HIS A 6 11.35 -3.63 11.11
CA HIS A 6 11.35 -4.45 9.90
C HIS A 6 10.16 -4.00 9.06
N VAL A 7 10.39 -3.09 8.12
CA VAL A 7 9.39 -2.69 7.13
C VAL A 7 9.20 -3.87 6.19
N ASN A 8 8.25 -4.73 6.52
CA ASN A 8 7.88 -5.88 5.71
C ASN A 8 7.05 -5.38 4.52
N PHE A 9 7.73 -4.80 3.54
CA PHE A 9 7.14 -4.52 2.25
C PHE A 9 6.64 -5.84 1.64
N LEU A 10 5.41 -5.85 1.15
CA LEU A 10 4.95 -6.93 0.29
C LEU A 10 5.91 -7.00 -0.91
N PRO A 11 6.57 -8.15 -1.16
CA PRO A 11 7.54 -8.24 -2.23
C PRO A 11 6.88 -7.88 -3.58
N PRO A 12 7.60 -7.21 -4.49
CA PRO A 12 7.04 -6.64 -5.73
C PRO A 12 6.28 -7.64 -6.64
N ASN A 13 6.55 -8.94 -6.46
CA ASN A 13 6.00 -10.03 -7.25
C ASN A 13 4.91 -10.83 -6.51
N PHE A 14 4.34 -10.30 -5.43
CA PHE A 14 3.29 -10.98 -4.68
C PHE A 14 1.91 -10.77 -5.32
N ASN A 15 1.13 -11.84 -5.44
CA ASN A 15 -0.26 -11.78 -5.85
C ASN A 15 -1.15 -11.57 -4.63
N GLN A 16 -2.16 -10.70 -4.74
CA GLN A 16 -3.21 -10.59 -3.72
C GLN A 16 -4.30 -11.61 -3.98
N ALA A 17 -4.36 -12.66 -3.17
CA ALA A 17 -5.52 -13.55 -3.18
C ALA A 17 -6.78 -12.78 -2.75
N LEU A 18 -7.89 -13.01 -3.46
CA LEU A 18 -9.18 -12.43 -3.11
C LEU A 18 -9.96 -13.40 -2.21
N PRO A 19 -10.63 -12.90 -1.15
CA PRO A 19 -11.32 -13.75 -0.20
C PRO A 19 -12.63 -14.35 -0.76
N GLY A 20 -12.84 -15.64 -0.45
CA GLY A 20 -14.15 -16.28 -0.47
C GLY A 20 -14.83 -16.38 -1.85
N PRO A 21 -16.18 -16.53 -1.86
CA PRO A 21 -16.94 -16.70 -3.10
C PRO A 21 -17.14 -15.39 -3.88
N PHE A 22 -16.74 -14.25 -3.32
CA PHE A 22 -16.97 -12.91 -3.90
C PHE A 22 -16.49 -12.79 -5.35
N PRO A 23 -15.26 -13.19 -5.71
CA PRO A 23 -14.78 -13.09 -7.09
C PRO A 23 -15.65 -13.88 -8.06
N PHE A 24 -16.10 -15.08 -7.66
CA PHE A 24 -16.89 -15.95 -8.53
C PHE A 24 -18.31 -15.44 -8.78
N LYS A 25 -18.85 -14.59 -7.91
CA LYS A 25 -20.19 -14.01 -8.06
C LYS A 25 -20.19 -12.67 -8.80
N HIS A 26 -19.10 -11.92 -8.69
CA HIS A 26 -19.11 -10.49 -8.99
C HIS A 26 -18.01 -10.04 -9.97
N LEU A 27 -16.98 -10.85 -10.17
CA LEU A 27 -15.88 -10.57 -11.09
C LEU A 27 -15.99 -11.44 -12.35
N PRO A 28 -15.26 -11.08 -13.42
CA PRO A 28 -15.21 -11.90 -14.62
C PRO A 28 -14.79 -13.35 -14.32
N ASP A 29 -15.27 -14.27 -15.13
CA ASP A 29 -14.90 -15.68 -15.16
C ASP A 29 -13.72 -15.95 -16.11
N TYR A 30 -12.93 -14.92 -16.41
CA TYR A 30 -11.76 -14.97 -17.27
C TYR A 30 -10.65 -14.03 -16.78
N ASN A 31 -9.42 -14.31 -17.22
CA ASN A 31 -8.27 -13.45 -16.94
C ASN A 31 -8.39 -12.12 -17.66
N GLY A 32 -8.12 -11.01 -16.98
CA GLY A 32 -8.20 -9.71 -17.60
C GLY A 32 -7.82 -8.59 -16.65
N GLU A 33 -8.07 -7.35 -17.06
CA GLU A 33 -7.84 -6.20 -16.20
C GLU A 33 -9.09 -5.84 -15.38
N VAL A 34 -8.84 -5.48 -14.13
CA VAL A 34 -9.78 -4.81 -13.23
C VAL A 34 -9.12 -3.55 -12.70
N PHE A 35 -9.94 -2.63 -12.18
CA PHE A 35 -9.50 -1.33 -11.75
C PHE A 35 -9.76 -1.15 -10.26
N LEU A 36 -8.72 -0.85 -9.51
CA LEU A 36 -8.82 -0.49 -8.10
C LEU A 36 -8.86 1.02 -7.95
N HIS A 37 -9.75 1.52 -7.10
CA HIS A 37 -9.79 2.91 -6.68
C HIS A 37 -9.33 2.97 -5.22
N ASP A 38 -8.23 3.65 -4.98
CA ASP A 38 -7.68 3.81 -3.62
C ASP A 38 -8.48 4.83 -2.79
N PRO A 39 -8.18 4.98 -1.49
CA PRO A 39 -8.86 5.97 -0.63
C PRO A 39 -8.73 7.42 -1.12
N ASN A 40 -7.69 7.74 -1.89
CA ASN A 40 -7.45 9.05 -2.50
C ASN A 40 -8.14 9.19 -3.88
N LYS A 41 -9.00 8.23 -4.25
CA LYS A 41 -9.72 8.16 -5.53
C LYS A 41 -8.83 8.00 -6.75
N LYS A 42 -7.55 7.64 -6.58
CA LYS A 42 -6.67 7.34 -7.70
C LYS A 42 -6.97 5.93 -8.21
N GLN A 43 -6.99 5.79 -9.53
CA GLN A 43 -7.27 4.53 -10.21
C GLN A 43 -5.98 3.76 -10.51
N TRP A 44 -6.03 2.45 -10.32
CA TRP A 44 -4.93 1.52 -10.56
C TRP A 44 -5.41 0.34 -11.41
N ALA A 45 -4.84 0.16 -12.59
CA ALA A 45 -5.09 -1.02 -13.41
C ALA A 45 -4.31 -2.22 -12.84
N VAL A 46 -5.01 -3.31 -12.57
CA VAL A 46 -4.42 -4.54 -12.05
C VAL A 46 -4.94 -5.75 -12.83
N ARG A 47 -4.05 -6.71 -13.04
CA ARG A 47 -4.37 -7.99 -13.66
C ARG A 47 -5.14 -8.85 -12.67
N TYR A 48 -6.32 -9.28 -13.05
CA TYR A 48 -7.11 -10.28 -12.37
C TYR A 48 -6.87 -11.65 -13.01
N ILE A 49 -6.63 -12.65 -12.16
CA ILE A 49 -6.47 -14.04 -12.53
C ILE A 49 -7.71 -14.81 -12.04
N PHE A 50 -8.48 -15.34 -12.98
CA PHE A 50 -9.57 -16.27 -12.68
C PHE A 50 -9.00 -17.68 -12.55
N SER A 51 -9.13 -18.27 -11.36
CA SER A 51 -8.68 -19.64 -11.08
C SER A 51 -9.45 -20.21 -9.89
N LYS A 52 -9.09 -21.41 -9.43
CA LYS A 52 -9.61 -21.97 -8.16
C LYS A 52 -9.33 -21.06 -6.95
N ARG A 53 -8.29 -20.21 -7.03
CA ARG A 53 -7.96 -19.17 -6.03
C ARG A 53 -7.75 -17.84 -6.77
N PRO A 54 -8.84 -17.08 -7.02
CA PRO A 54 -8.75 -15.83 -7.75
C PRO A 54 -7.83 -14.83 -7.06
N ALA A 55 -7.06 -14.09 -7.86
CA ALA A 55 -6.05 -13.18 -7.33
C ALA A 55 -5.84 -11.96 -8.22
N LEU A 56 -5.31 -10.90 -7.63
CA LEU A 56 -4.76 -9.73 -8.32
C LEU A 56 -3.25 -9.91 -8.43
N SER A 57 -2.70 -9.76 -9.64
CA SER A 57 -1.29 -9.98 -9.93
C SER A 57 -0.63 -8.71 -10.47
N GLY A 58 -0.25 -8.68 -11.75
CA GLY A 58 0.40 -7.53 -12.37
C GLY A 58 -0.29 -6.21 -12.03
N GLY A 59 0.46 -5.24 -11.54
CA GLY A 59 -0.08 -3.95 -11.06
C GLY A 59 -0.40 -3.90 -9.56
N TRP A 60 -0.65 -5.03 -8.89
CA TRP A 60 -0.88 -5.08 -7.44
C TRP A 60 0.31 -4.55 -6.65
N GLY A 61 1.55 -4.97 -6.97
CA GLY A 61 2.74 -4.44 -6.29
C GLY A 61 2.90 -2.93 -6.44
N LYS A 62 2.52 -2.35 -7.59
CA LYS A 62 2.51 -0.89 -7.79
C LYS A 62 1.43 -0.21 -6.95
N PHE A 63 0.25 -0.81 -6.83
CA PHE A 63 -0.81 -0.35 -5.95
C PHE A 63 -0.36 -0.38 -4.48
N ALA A 64 0.26 -1.47 -4.04
CA ALA A 64 0.75 -1.65 -2.67
C ALA A 64 1.82 -0.63 -2.31
N VAL A 65 2.86 -0.48 -3.14
CA VAL A 65 3.90 0.55 -2.95
C VAL A 65 3.31 1.95 -3.01
N GLY A 66 2.39 2.20 -3.94
CA GLY A 66 1.76 3.50 -4.13
C GLY A 66 0.86 3.96 -2.98
N ASN A 67 0.26 3.00 -2.27
CA ASN A 67 -0.58 3.24 -1.08
C ASN A 67 0.13 2.96 0.24
N ASN A 68 1.40 2.59 0.15
CA ASN A 68 2.27 2.28 1.28
C ASN A 68 1.71 1.16 2.17
N LEU A 69 1.22 0.09 1.53
CA LEU A 69 0.70 -1.09 2.22
C LEU A 69 1.83 -1.88 2.90
N GLU A 70 1.58 -2.27 4.14
CA GLU A 70 2.43 -3.18 4.92
C GLU A 70 1.79 -4.55 5.09
N SER A 71 2.56 -5.55 5.53
CA SER A 71 2.13 -6.95 5.61
C SER A 71 0.94 -7.19 6.54
N ASP A 72 0.73 -6.31 7.52
CA ASP A 72 -0.36 -6.40 8.49
C ASP A 72 -1.57 -5.54 8.10
N ASP A 73 -1.49 -4.74 7.04
CA ASP A 73 -2.61 -3.92 6.60
C ASP A 73 -3.75 -4.78 6.01
N VAL A 74 -4.98 -4.40 6.32
CA VAL A 74 -6.18 -5.07 5.83
C VAL A 74 -6.78 -4.27 4.68
N CYS A 75 -6.90 -4.91 3.51
CA CYS A 75 -7.61 -4.36 2.36
C CYS A 75 -9.00 -4.96 2.23
N ILE A 76 -10.03 -4.10 2.20
CA ILE A 76 -11.41 -4.48 1.89
C ILE A 76 -11.74 -4.03 0.47
N PHE A 77 -12.27 -4.95 -0.33
CA PHE A 77 -12.65 -4.70 -1.72
C PHE A 77 -14.17 -4.55 -1.84
N GLU A 78 -14.61 -3.37 -2.29
CA GLU A 78 -16.03 -3.06 -2.55
C GLU A 78 -16.25 -2.96 -4.05
N LEU A 79 -17.12 -3.79 -4.63
CA LEU A 79 -17.48 -3.68 -6.04
C LEU A 79 -18.39 -2.46 -6.25
N ILE A 80 -17.94 -1.50 -7.05
CA ILE A 80 -18.72 -0.28 -7.35
C ILE A 80 -19.35 -0.30 -8.76
N LYS A 81 -18.72 -1.01 -9.70
CA LYS A 81 -19.24 -1.30 -11.04
C LYS A 81 -18.49 -2.49 -11.63
N LYS A 82 -18.97 -3.07 -12.72
CA LYS A 82 -18.32 -4.20 -13.40
C LYS A 82 -16.82 -3.92 -13.61
N LYS A 83 -15.94 -4.78 -13.09
CA LYS A 83 -14.47 -4.65 -13.12
C LYS A 83 -13.86 -3.47 -12.35
N HIS A 84 -14.62 -2.67 -11.61
CA HIS A 84 -14.06 -1.62 -10.76
C HIS A 84 -14.40 -1.84 -9.30
N MET A 85 -13.38 -1.81 -8.46
CA MET A 85 -13.49 -2.00 -7.02
C MET A 85 -12.89 -0.79 -6.30
N LYS A 86 -13.58 -0.30 -5.28
CA LYS A 86 -12.99 0.61 -4.29
C LYS A 86 -12.24 -0.23 -3.26
N VAL A 87 -11.06 0.23 -2.86
CA VAL A 87 -10.25 -0.42 -1.84
C VAL A 87 -10.23 0.45 -0.59
N HIS A 88 -10.69 -0.12 0.51
CA HIS A 88 -10.55 0.48 1.84
C HIS A 88 -9.35 -0.15 2.53
N ILE A 89 -8.44 0.67 3.06
CA ILE A 89 -7.19 0.24 3.67
C ILE A 89 -7.29 0.54 5.17
N PHE A 90 -7.26 -0.51 5.98
CA PHE A 90 -7.23 -0.42 7.44
C PHE A 90 -5.83 -0.78 7.90
N ARG A 91 -5.17 0.17 8.55
CA ARG A 91 -3.78 0.03 9.01
C ARG A 91 -3.78 -0.47 10.44
N VAL A 92 -2.95 -1.49 10.72
CA VAL A 92 -2.91 -2.15 12.04
C VAL A 92 -2.15 -1.33 13.09
N LEU A 93 -1.26 -0.42 12.69
CA LEU A 93 -0.61 0.52 13.61
C LEU A 93 -1.25 1.92 13.43
N GLU A 94 -1.90 2.42 14.49
CA GLU A 94 -2.50 3.77 14.52
C GLU A 94 -1.47 4.90 14.67
N ASP A 95 -0.22 4.59 15.01
CA ASP A 95 0.83 5.60 15.08
C ASP A 95 1.38 5.91 13.68
N ILE A 96 0.91 7.00 13.08
CA ILE A 96 1.64 7.69 12.02
C ILE A 96 2.99 8.14 12.60
N LYS A 97 4.00 7.28 12.59
CA LYS A 97 5.37 7.77 12.41
C LYS A 97 5.49 8.14 10.94
N PRO A 98 5.74 9.41 10.59
CA PRO A 98 5.98 9.76 9.20
C PRO A 98 7.07 8.84 8.68
N LEU A 99 6.76 8.11 7.61
CA LEU A 99 7.68 7.19 6.95
C LEU A 99 8.81 8.01 6.33
N LEU A 100 9.78 8.36 7.16
CA LEU A 100 11.00 8.95 6.68
C LEU A 100 11.74 7.82 5.97
N ARG A 101 11.70 7.84 4.63
CA ARG A 101 12.58 6.99 3.82
C ARG A 101 14.01 7.19 4.37
N PRO A 102 14.84 6.15 4.52
CA PRO A 102 16.20 6.32 5.03
C PRO A 102 17.01 7.41 4.30
N GLY A 103 16.78 7.58 2.98
CA GLY A 103 17.34 8.69 2.22
C GLY A 103 16.77 10.06 2.61
N ARG A 104 15.47 10.15 2.86
CA ARG A 104 14.78 11.39 3.25
C ARG A 104 15.03 11.78 4.71
N VAL A 105 15.35 10.83 5.60
CA VAL A 105 15.89 11.13 6.94
C VAL A 105 17.20 11.89 6.80
N LYS A 106 18.13 11.40 5.96
CA LYS A 106 19.43 12.07 5.76
C LYS A 106 19.25 13.49 5.23
N ASP A 107 18.35 13.67 4.26
CA ASP A 107 18.07 14.99 3.71
C ASP A 107 17.42 15.92 4.75
N LEU A 108 16.49 15.42 5.58
CA LEU A 108 15.85 16.20 6.63
C LEU A 108 16.79 16.52 7.79
N VAL A 109 17.64 15.57 8.19
CA VAL A 109 18.66 15.77 9.22
C VAL A 109 19.70 16.77 8.72
N ALA A 110 20.20 16.62 7.48
CA ALA A 110 21.10 17.59 6.88
C ALA A 110 20.46 18.99 6.78
N ASN A 111 19.18 19.07 6.43
CA ASN A 111 18.45 20.34 6.38
C ASN A 111 18.18 20.94 7.77
N ALA A 112 17.98 20.11 8.79
CA ALA A 112 17.81 20.55 10.18
C ALA A 112 19.13 21.01 10.82
N GLU A 113 20.22 20.29 10.56
CA GLU A 113 21.58 20.65 10.96
C GLU A 113 22.09 21.91 10.22
N ALA A 114 21.58 22.18 9.02
CA ALA A 114 21.83 23.42 8.29
C ALA A 114 20.94 24.59 8.74
N ASN A 115 19.89 24.33 9.54
CA ASN A 115 18.99 25.38 10.03
C ASN A 115 19.52 25.99 11.33
N GLU A 116 20.01 27.23 11.26
CA GLU A 116 20.55 27.97 12.40
C GLU A 116 19.55 28.11 13.55
N ASN A 117 18.25 28.14 13.27
CA ASN A 117 17.21 28.21 14.29
C ASN A 117 17.12 26.91 15.13
N PHE A 118 17.52 25.76 14.57
CA PHE A 118 17.49 24.49 15.28
C PHE A 118 18.72 24.32 16.18
N LYS A 119 19.89 24.84 15.77
CA LYS A 119 21.09 24.88 16.62
C LYS A 119 20.87 25.70 17.88
N ALA A 120 20.18 26.83 17.76
CA ALA A 120 19.86 27.70 18.89
C ALA A 120 18.94 27.06 19.95
N LEU A 121 18.21 25.99 19.61
CA LEU A 121 17.30 25.28 20.52
C LEU A 121 17.97 24.14 21.30
N ILE A 122 19.19 23.73 20.94
CA ILE A 122 19.91 22.62 21.57
C ILE A 122 21.02 23.14 22.49
N ASP A 123 21.38 24.43 22.38
CA ASP A 123 22.39 25.11 23.19
C ASP A 123 21.83 25.77 24.48
N TYR A 124 20.70 25.30 25.02
CA TYR A 124 20.13 25.75 26.31
C TYR A 124 19.75 24.56 27.20
#